data_AF-A0AB34HGZ8-F1
#
_entry.id   AF-A0AB34HGZ8-F1
#
_cell.length_a   1.000
_cell.length_b   1.000
_cell.length_c   1.000
_cell.angle_alpha   90.00
_cell.angle_beta   90.00
_cell.angle_gamma   90.00
#
_symmetry.space_group_name_H-M   'P 1'
#
loop_
_entity.id
_entity.type
_entity.pdbx_description
1 polymer ?
#
loop_
_entity_poly.entity_id
_entity_poly.type
_entity_poly.pdbx_seq_one_letter_code
_entity_poly.pdbx_strand_id
1 'polypeptide(L)'
;MVPRKRGLMSKYITDRDCQKIREAFRNAFISKDPCSATEEDYHPLMKLVNQTVPCDKTVFWSKTKKLAHQYTKVQREMFTLEDTLLGYIADDLSWCGDAGSHVCMLRHGVFVFKFAANACGVVQVVLNGSISNAFDGKRYLFLCILFVRVSTVSYWLLHL
;
A
#
# COMPACT_ATOMS: atom_id res chain seq x y z
N MET A 1 16.19 -8.37 0.96
CA MET A 1 15.07 -8.10 1.90
C MET A 1 15.08 -6.63 2.30
N VAL A 2 13.95 -5.94 2.21
CA VAL A 2 13.81 -4.57 2.71
C VAL A 2 13.71 -4.62 4.24
N PRO A 3 14.53 -3.87 5.00
CA PRO A 3 14.47 -3.92 6.47
C PRO A 3 13.20 -3.23 6.97
N ARG A 4 12.34 -3.99 7.66
CA ARG A 4 11.00 -3.59 8.12
C ARG A 4 11.05 -2.73 9.39
N LYS A 5 10.17 -1.71 9.52
CA LYS A 5 10.04 -0.86 10.72
C LYS A 5 9.35 -1.61 11.87
N ARG A 6 10.09 -2.49 12.55
CA ARG A 6 9.55 -3.35 13.63
C ARG A 6 8.96 -2.58 14.82
N GLY A 7 9.57 -1.46 15.24
CA GLY A 7 9.13 -0.72 16.44
C GLY A 7 7.78 -0.01 16.29
N LEU A 8 7.54 0.62 15.14
CA LEU A 8 6.31 1.38 14.87
C LEU A 8 5.12 0.44 14.64
N MET A 9 5.36 -0.65 13.90
CA MET A 9 4.36 -1.68 13.62
C MET A 9 3.90 -2.44 14.88
N SER A 10 4.82 -2.66 15.85
CA SER A 10 4.51 -3.36 17.09
C SER A 10 3.37 -2.71 17.88
N LYS A 11 3.23 -1.39 17.87
CA LYS A 11 2.15 -0.66 18.57
C LYS A 11 0.77 -0.87 17.93
N TYR A 12 0.72 -1.15 16.62
CA TYR A 12 -0.53 -1.34 15.87
C TYR A 12 -1.02 -2.79 15.87
N ILE A 13 -0.16 -3.75 16.25
CA ILE A 13 -0.44 -5.20 16.21
C ILE A 13 -0.86 -5.74 17.58
N THR A 14 -0.47 -5.11 18.69
CA THR A 14 -0.60 -5.64 20.07
C THR A 14 -2.02 -5.97 20.56
N ASP A 15 -3.08 -5.56 19.84
CA ASP A 15 -4.49 -5.83 20.19
C ASP A 15 -5.28 -6.49 19.04
N ARG A 16 -4.62 -6.94 17.98
CA ARG A 16 -5.32 -7.47 16.80
C ARG A 16 -5.34 -8.99 16.75
N ASP A 17 -6.53 -9.52 16.48
CA ASP A 17 -6.74 -10.94 16.23
C ASP A 17 -6.18 -11.33 14.85
N CYS A 18 -4.93 -11.78 14.83
CA CYS A 18 -4.26 -12.20 13.59
C CYS A 18 -4.96 -13.37 12.89
N GLN A 19 -5.69 -14.23 13.63
CA GLN A 19 -6.44 -15.32 13.01
C GLN A 19 -7.61 -14.77 12.21
N LYS A 20 -8.41 -13.87 12.80
CA LYS A 20 -9.50 -13.19 12.08
C LYS A 20 -9.01 -12.38 10.89
N ILE A 21 -7.87 -11.70 11.00
CA ILE A 21 -7.28 -10.97 9.87
C ILE A 21 -6.92 -11.93 8.73
N ARG A 22 -6.26 -13.05 9.06
CA ARG A 22 -5.88 -14.07 8.08
C ARG A 22 -7.10 -14.68 7.40
N GLU A 23 -8.14 -15.00 8.17
CA GLU A 23 -9.40 -15.54 7.65
C GLU A 23 -10.11 -14.53 6.74
N ALA A 24 -10.25 -13.27 7.16
CA ALA A 24 -10.86 -12.22 6.35
C ALA A 24 -10.08 -11.97 5.05
N PHE A 25 -8.75 -11.97 5.11
CA PHE A 25 -7.90 -11.85 3.92
C PHE A 25 -8.13 -13.03 2.97
N ARG A 26 -8.10 -14.27 3.47
CA ARG A 26 -8.31 -15.48 2.66
C ARG A 26 -9.70 -15.53 2.04
N ASN A 27 -10.73 -15.21 2.82
CA ASN A 27 -12.13 -15.24 2.39
C ASN A 27 -12.45 -14.21 1.29
N ALA A 28 -11.65 -13.16 1.16
CA ALA A 28 -11.83 -12.17 0.10
C ALA A 28 -11.68 -12.78 -1.30
N PHE A 29 -10.79 -13.77 -1.46
CA PHE A 29 -10.44 -14.32 -2.78
C PHE A 29 -10.58 -15.84 -2.90
N ILE A 30 -10.67 -16.59 -1.80
CA ILE A 30 -10.77 -18.05 -1.87
C ILE A 30 -12.05 -18.49 -2.61
N SER A 31 -11.91 -19.52 -3.44
CA SER A 31 -13.01 -20.10 -4.23
C SER A 31 -13.72 -19.12 -5.17
N LYS A 32 -13.04 -18.01 -5.54
CA LYS A 32 -13.51 -17.08 -6.56
C LYS A 32 -12.64 -17.17 -7.80
N ASP A 33 -13.23 -16.79 -8.94
CA ASP A 33 -12.46 -16.56 -10.15
C ASP A 33 -11.36 -15.52 -9.85
N PRO A 34 -10.08 -15.80 -10.18
CA PRO A 34 -8.95 -14.92 -9.90
C PRO A 34 -9.13 -13.46 -10.34
N CYS A 35 -9.97 -13.19 -11.34
CA CYS A 35 -10.22 -11.86 -11.87
C CYS A 35 -11.50 -11.22 -11.37
N SER A 36 -12.31 -11.90 -10.56
CA SER A 36 -13.62 -11.42 -10.08
C SER A 36 -13.61 -10.66 -8.74
N ALA A 37 -12.58 -10.82 -7.90
CA ALA A 37 -12.60 -10.37 -6.50
C ALA A 37 -12.69 -8.84 -6.27
N THR A 38 -13.83 -8.27 -5.90
CA THR A 38 -14.06 -6.80 -5.84
C THR A 38 -13.48 -6.08 -4.62
N GLU A 39 -13.58 -4.74 -4.55
CA GLU A 39 -13.23 -3.98 -3.33
C GLU A 39 -14.10 -4.43 -2.15
N GLU A 40 -15.37 -4.74 -2.42
CA GLU A 40 -16.33 -5.18 -1.43
C GLU A 40 -15.91 -6.46 -0.72
N ASP A 41 -15.23 -7.34 -1.44
CA ASP A 41 -14.70 -8.58 -0.90
C ASP A 41 -13.63 -8.37 0.16
N TYR A 42 -12.90 -7.26 0.08
CA TYR A 42 -11.87 -6.88 1.05
C TYR A 42 -12.42 -6.01 2.20
N HIS A 43 -13.67 -5.54 2.17
CA HIS A 43 -14.24 -4.74 3.27
C HIS A 43 -14.10 -5.38 4.66
N PRO A 44 -14.33 -6.69 4.86
CA PRO A 44 -14.14 -7.34 6.15
C PRO A 44 -12.71 -7.19 6.67
N LEU A 45 -11.73 -7.39 5.79
CA LEU A 45 -10.32 -7.18 6.10
C LEU A 45 -10.06 -5.72 6.46
N MET A 46 -10.55 -4.77 5.65
CA MET A 46 -10.32 -3.33 5.87
C MET A 46 -10.82 -2.85 7.23
N LYS A 47 -11.92 -3.42 7.74
CA LYS A 47 -12.41 -3.15 9.10
C LYS A 47 -11.45 -3.67 10.17
N LEU A 48 -10.92 -4.88 9.98
CA LEU A 48 -10.01 -5.53 10.92
C LEU A 48 -8.59 -4.96 10.92
N VAL A 49 -8.14 -4.31 9.83
CA VAL A 49 -6.79 -3.72 9.73
C VAL A 49 -6.81 -2.20 9.56
N ASN A 50 -7.92 -1.54 9.90
CA ASN A 50 -8.04 -0.09 9.77
C ASN A 50 -6.93 0.63 10.57
N GLN A 51 -6.05 1.33 9.86
CA GLN A 51 -4.96 2.10 10.43
C GLN A 51 -4.94 3.47 9.76
N THR A 52 -4.90 4.51 10.59
CA THR A 52 -4.73 5.88 10.13
C THR A 52 -3.26 6.25 10.19
N VAL A 53 -2.74 6.78 9.08
CA VAL A 53 -1.42 7.39 9.01
C VAL A 53 -1.56 8.87 9.39
N PRO A 54 -0.65 9.45 10.19
CA PRO A 54 -0.67 10.88 10.47
C PRO A 54 -0.62 11.72 9.19
N CYS A 55 -1.29 12.88 9.19
CA CYS A 55 -1.18 13.83 8.07
C CYS A 55 0.28 14.27 7.87
N ASP A 56 0.59 14.69 6.65
CA ASP A 56 1.93 15.15 6.25
C ASP A 56 3.03 14.06 6.27
N LYS A 57 2.65 12.81 6.58
CA LYS A 57 3.58 11.68 6.71
C LYS A 57 3.45 10.61 5.63
N THR A 58 2.57 10.80 4.64
CA THR A 58 2.33 9.79 3.60
C THR A 58 3.35 9.91 2.46
N VAL A 59 3.95 8.77 2.09
CA VAL A 59 4.92 8.66 1.00
C VAL A 59 4.46 7.60 0.00
N PHE A 60 4.27 8.03 -1.24
CA PHE A 60 4.07 7.16 -2.40
C PHE A 60 5.36 6.96 -3.17
N TRP A 61 5.42 5.88 -3.94
CA TRP A 61 6.58 5.55 -4.74
C TRP A 61 6.17 4.78 -6.00
N SER A 62 6.95 4.92 -7.06
CA SER A 62 6.74 4.23 -8.35
C SER A 62 8.08 3.72 -8.85
N LYS A 63 8.21 2.38 -9.00
CA LYS A 63 9.46 1.71 -9.40
C LYS A 63 10.65 2.02 -8.46
N THR A 64 10.37 2.58 -7.28
CA THR A 64 11.35 3.11 -6.31
C THR A 64 11.19 2.54 -4.91
N LYS A 65 10.57 1.37 -4.74
CA LYS A 65 10.31 0.73 -3.43
C LYS A 65 11.48 0.84 -2.47
N LYS A 66 12.64 0.30 -2.86
CA LYS A 66 13.86 0.28 -2.04
C LYS A 66 14.29 1.68 -1.62
N LEU A 67 14.26 2.62 -2.56
CA LEU A 67 14.66 4.00 -2.36
C LEU A 67 13.69 4.74 -1.43
N ALA A 68 12.38 4.56 -1.63
CA ALA A 68 11.35 5.13 -0.77
C ALA A 68 11.48 4.61 0.68
N HIS A 69 11.74 3.32 0.87
CA HIS A 69 12.00 2.78 2.20
C HIS A 69 13.30 3.27 2.86
N GLN A 70 14.33 3.58 2.07
CA GLN A 70 15.54 4.25 2.59
C GLN A 70 15.22 5.70 2.98
N TYR A 71 14.48 6.41 2.12
CA TYR A 71 14.01 7.76 2.38
C TYR A 71 13.19 7.86 3.67
N THR A 72 12.20 6.98 3.87
CA THR A 72 11.36 6.98 5.08
C THR A 72 12.04 6.48 6.35
N LYS A 73 13.28 5.98 6.28
CA LYS A 73 14.12 5.70 7.46
C LYS A 73 14.91 6.91 7.90
N VAL A 74 15.39 7.69 6.93
CA VAL A 74 16.15 8.92 7.20
C VAL A 74 15.19 10.03 7.63
N GLN A 75 14.07 10.18 6.93
CA GLN A 75 13.02 11.12 7.31
C GLN A 75 12.19 10.57 8.46
N ARG A 76 12.13 11.31 9.57
CA ARG A 76 11.44 10.88 10.79
C ARG A 76 9.94 10.66 10.53
N GLU A 77 9.51 9.43 10.82
CA GLU A 77 8.11 9.01 10.92
C GLU A 77 7.27 9.17 9.64
N MET A 78 7.90 9.06 8.47
CA MET A 78 7.18 8.93 7.20
C MET A 78 6.69 7.49 7.00
N PHE A 79 5.59 7.30 6.26
CA PHE A 79 4.96 6.00 6.02
C PHE A 79 4.74 5.75 4.53
N THR A 80 5.23 4.62 4.07
CA THR A 80 4.80 4.00 2.80
C THR A 80 3.61 3.07 3.05
N LEU A 81 2.96 2.57 1.99
CA LEU A 81 1.88 1.58 2.12
C LEU A 81 2.37 0.38 2.95
N GLU A 82 3.58 -0.08 2.66
CA GLU A 82 4.24 -1.23 3.30
C GLU A 82 4.58 -1.00 4.78
N ASP A 83 4.57 0.26 5.25
CA ASP A 83 4.73 0.61 6.66
C ASP A 83 3.38 0.56 7.44
N THR A 84 2.24 0.31 6.77
CA THR A 84 0.93 0.06 7.39
C THR A 84 0.68 -1.43 7.60
N LEU A 85 -0.21 -1.81 8.51
CA LEU A 85 -0.54 -3.22 8.78
C LEU A 85 -1.01 -3.94 7.51
N LEU A 86 -1.89 -3.31 6.73
CA LEU A 86 -2.41 -3.86 5.47
C LEU A 86 -1.30 -4.04 4.43
N GLY A 87 -0.46 -3.02 4.23
CA GLY A 87 0.65 -3.15 3.30
C GLY A 87 1.70 -4.14 3.78
N TYR A 88 1.98 -4.20 5.07
CA TYR A 88 2.95 -5.13 5.67
C TYR A 88 2.56 -6.59 5.48
N ILE A 89 1.26 -6.93 5.64
CA ILE A 89 0.79 -8.31 5.40
C ILE A 89 0.82 -8.67 3.92
N ALA A 90 0.66 -7.69 3.03
CA ALA A 90 0.59 -7.88 1.58
C ALA A 90 1.95 -7.72 0.89
N ASP A 91 2.98 -7.29 1.61
CA ASP A 91 4.22 -6.84 1.01
C ASP A 91 4.99 -7.98 0.35
N ASP A 92 5.36 -7.79 -0.92
CA ASP A 92 5.99 -8.80 -1.78
C ASP A 92 5.20 -10.12 -1.91
N LEU A 93 3.89 -10.12 -1.60
CA LEU A 93 3.02 -11.28 -1.78
C LEU A 93 2.21 -11.22 -3.08
N SER A 94 2.03 -12.41 -3.65
CA SER A 94 1.13 -12.67 -4.78
C SER A 94 0.06 -13.68 -4.36
N TRP A 95 -1.21 -13.36 -4.55
CA TRP A 95 -2.33 -14.23 -4.19
C TRP A 95 -3.46 -14.14 -5.21
N CYS A 96 -4.21 -15.25 -5.34
CA CYS A 96 -5.40 -15.37 -6.15
C CYS A 96 -6.28 -16.52 -5.61
N GLY A 97 -7.55 -16.53 -6.01
CA GLY A 97 -8.45 -17.66 -5.75
C GLY A 97 -8.14 -18.87 -6.63
N ASP A 98 -8.84 -19.99 -6.36
CA ASP A 98 -8.80 -21.16 -7.24
C ASP A 98 -10.22 -21.48 -7.75
N ALA A 99 -10.36 -21.42 -9.06
CA ALA A 99 -11.40 -22.07 -9.84
C ALA A 99 -10.81 -22.45 -11.22
N GLY A 100 -9.69 -23.19 -11.23
CA GLY A 100 -9.15 -23.82 -12.46
C GLY A 100 -7.95 -23.15 -13.14
N SER A 101 -7.46 -22.00 -12.65
CA SER A 101 -6.30 -21.22 -13.13
C SER A 101 -6.38 -20.78 -14.62
N HIS A 102 -5.92 -19.60 -15.06
CA HIS A 102 -4.52 -19.26 -15.27
C HIS A 102 -4.35 -17.73 -15.22
N VAL A 103 -3.58 -17.28 -14.22
CA VAL A 103 -2.98 -15.94 -14.06
C VAL A 103 -3.94 -14.74 -14.06
N CYS A 104 -4.41 -14.37 -12.87
CA CYS A 104 -4.79 -12.99 -12.59
C CYS A 104 -3.79 -12.38 -11.61
N MET A 105 -2.91 -11.52 -12.12
CA MET A 105 -1.95 -10.78 -11.30
C MET A 105 -2.65 -9.60 -10.62
N LEU A 106 -3.02 -9.86 -9.36
CA LEU A 106 -3.12 -8.97 -8.20
C LEU A 106 -3.88 -7.65 -8.34
N ARG A 107 -5.00 -7.60 -7.61
CA ARG A 107 -5.69 -6.38 -7.20
C ARG A 107 -4.95 -5.66 -6.06
N HIS A 108 -3.64 -5.41 -6.21
CA HIS A 108 -2.90 -4.48 -5.33
C HIS A 108 -3.53 -3.08 -5.33
N GLY A 109 -4.26 -2.74 -6.39
CA GLY A 109 -4.97 -1.47 -6.54
C GLY A 109 -5.92 -1.15 -5.37
N VAL A 110 -6.60 -2.15 -4.78
CA VAL A 110 -7.52 -1.90 -3.66
C VAL A 110 -6.78 -1.35 -2.43
N PHE A 111 -5.59 -1.89 -2.14
CA PHE A 111 -4.81 -1.49 -0.97
C PHE A 111 -4.16 -0.11 -1.20
N VAL A 112 -3.69 0.13 -2.43
CA VAL A 112 -3.19 1.45 -2.85
C VAL A 112 -4.29 2.50 -2.77
N PHE A 113 -5.49 2.20 -3.26
CA PHE A 113 -6.64 3.09 -3.21
C PHE A 113 -7.02 3.44 -1.77
N LYS A 114 -7.11 2.43 -0.89
CA LYS A 114 -7.41 2.66 0.53
C LYS A 114 -6.37 3.53 1.23
N PHE A 115 -5.09 3.28 0.95
CA PHE A 115 -3.98 4.07 1.50
C PHE A 115 -4.02 5.52 0.99
N ALA A 116 -4.32 5.72 -0.29
CA ALA A 116 -4.50 7.05 -0.88
C ALA A 116 -5.69 7.79 -0.28
N ALA A 117 -6.84 7.13 -0.09
CA ALA A 117 -8.04 7.73 0.49
C ALA A 117 -7.86 8.20 1.95
N ASN A 118 -6.95 7.57 2.70
CA ASN A 118 -6.63 7.95 4.07
C ASN A 118 -5.53 9.02 4.19
N ALA A 119 -4.87 9.39 3.10
CA ALA A 119 -3.82 10.39 3.10
C ALA A 119 -4.39 11.80 3.33
N CYS A 120 -3.64 12.62 4.07
CA CYS A 120 -4.03 14.01 4.35
C CYS A 120 -2.82 14.95 4.48
N GLY A 121 -3.06 16.22 4.21
CA GLY A 121 -2.04 17.27 4.22
C GLY A 121 -1.09 17.15 3.04
N VAL A 122 0.21 17.28 3.31
CA VAL A 122 1.29 17.16 2.32
C VAL A 122 1.64 15.70 2.10
N VAL A 123 1.47 15.22 0.87
CA VAL A 123 1.90 13.89 0.47
C VAL A 123 3.17 13.98 -0.37
N GLN A 124 4.05 13.01 -0.22
CA GLN A 124 5.32 12.99 -0.94
C GLN A 124 5.35 11.82 -1.93
N VAL A 125 5.91 12.03 -3.10
CA VAL A 125 6.09 11.00 -4.13
C VAL A 125 7.57 10.87 -4.44
N VAL A 126 8.15 9.71 -4.15
CA VAL A 126 9.56 9.41 -4.42
C VAL A 126 9.69 8.74 -5.78
N LEU A 127 10.40 9.38 -6.70
CA LEU A 127 10.63 8.93 -8.07
C LEU A 127 12.14 8.78 -8.33
N ASN A 128 12.47 7.92 -9.30
CA ASN A 128 13.85 7.71 -9.72
C ASN A 128 14.16 8.67 -10.87
N GLY A 129 15.04 9.65 -10.64
CA GLY A 129 15.47 10.63 -11.65
C GLY A 129 16.39 10.03 -12.72
N SER A 130 17.02 8.90 -12.44
CA SER A 130 17.97 8.24 -13.35
C SER A 130 17.31 7.35 -14.41
N ILE A 131 15.97 7.26 -14.46
CA ILE A 131 15.23 6.46 -15.46
C ILE A 131 14.32 7.33 -16.33
N SER A 132 14.21 6.97 -17.60
CA SER A 132 13.16 7.52 -18.46
C SER A 132 11.79 7.05 -17.99
N ASN A 133 10.77 7.91 -18.10
CA ASN A 133 9.41 7.65 -17.61
C ASN A 133 9.37 7.25 -16.12
N ALA A 134 10.11 7.99 -15.28
CA ALA A 134 10.06 7.89 -13.83
C ALA A 134 8.61 7.95 -13.30
N PHE A 135 7.80 8.80 -13.94
CA PHE A 135 6.36 8.82 -13.83
C PHE A 135 5.73 8.09 -15.03
N ASP A 136 4.95 7.04 -14.75
CA ASP A 136 4.24 6.26 -15.77
C ASP A 136 2.74 6.49 -15.60
N GLY A 137 2.21 7.54 -16.24
CA GLY A 137 0.81 7.95 -16.08
C GLY A 137 -0.21 6.88 -16.51
N LYS A 138 0.22 5.85 -17.24
CA LYS A 138 -0.64 4.75 -17.70
C LYS A 138 -0.73 3.58 -16.70
N ARG A 139 0.18 3.48 -15.72
CA ARG A 139 0.28 2.32 -14.82
C ARG A 139 -0.19 2.57 -13.38
N TYR A 140 -0.57 3.78 -13.00
CA TYR A 140 -0.80 4.10 -11.59
C TYR A 140 -2.12 4.76 -11.26
N LEU A 141 -2.81 4.16 -10.28
CA LEU A 141 -3.92 4.70 -9.50
C LEU A 141 -3.59 6.01 -8.75
N PHE A 142 -2.32 6.43 -8.65
CA PHE A 142 -1.94 7.68 -7.97
C PHE A 142 -2.49 8.94 -8.66
N LEU A 143 -2.87 8.86 -9.93
CA LEU A 143 -3.56 9.97 -10.61
C LEU A 143 -5.03 10.11 -10.18
N CYS A 144 -5.61 9.08 -9.57
CA CYS A 144 -6.98 9.08 -9.06
C CYS A 144 -7.02 9.26 -7.53
N ILE A 145 -6.01 9.93 -6.94
CA ILE A 145 -6.12 10.40 -5.57
C ILE A 145 -7.30 11.38 -5.55
N LEU A 146 -8.42 10.98 -4.96
CA LEU A 146 -9.54 11.87 -4.70
C LEU A 146 -9.07 12.90 -3.66
N PHE A 147 -8.69 14.08 -4.16
CA PHE A 147 -8.10 15.23 -3.46
C PHE A 147 -9.05 15.93 -2.47
N VAL A 148 -9.70 15.21 -1.56
CA VAL A 148 -10.53 15.89 -0.55
C VAL A 148 -9.67 16.38 0.63
N ARG A 149 -8.67 15.58 1.07
CA ARG A 149 -7.90 15.86 2.30
C ARG A 149 -6.42 16.15 2.07
N VAL A 150 -5.95 16.05 0.82
CA VAL A 150 -4.57 16.33 0.43
C VAL A 150 -4.46 17.79 0.01
N SER A 151 -3.60 18.56 0.68
CA SER A 151 -3.38 19.98 0.39
C SER A 151 -2.29 20.18 -0.66
N THR A 152 -1.28 19.33 -0.69
CA THR A 152 -0.13 19.47 -1.59
C THR A 152 0.50 18.12 -1.91
N VAL A 153 0.95 17.95 -3.15
CA VAL A 153 1.74 16.79 -3.59
C VAL A 153 3.15 17.25 -3.92
N SER A 154 4.14 16.77 -3.18
CA SER A 154 5.56 17.08 -3.41
C SER A 154 6.27 15.91 -4.09
N TYR A 155 6.93 16.19 -5.21
CA TYR A 155 7.69 15.18 -5.96
C TYR A 155 9.17 15.27 -5.62
N TRP A 156 9.77 14.14 -5.25
CA TRP A 156 11.20 14.01 -5.01
C TRP A 156 11.82 13.13 -6.08
N LEU A 157 12.53 13.77 -7.01
CA LEU A 157 13.33 13.09 -8.03
C LEU A 157 14.72 12.84 -7.46
N LEU A 158 14.93 11.61 -7.01
CA LEU A 158 16.21 11.18 -6.45
C LEU A 158 17.08 10.59 -7.54
N HIS A 159 18.32 11.07 -7.64
CA HIS A 159 19.33 10.55 -8.56
C HIS A 159 20.22 9.58 -7.78
N LEU A 160 20.42 8.39 -8.35
CA LEU A 160 21.27 7.33 -7.81
C LEU A 160 22.57 7.26 -8.60
#